data_AF-A0A1I5PLJ9-F1
#
_entry.id   AF-A0A1I5PLJ9-F1
#
_cell.length_a   1.000
_cell.length_b   1.000
_cell.length_c   1.000
_cell.angle_alpha   90.00
_cell.angle_beta   90.00
_cell.angle_gamma   90.00
#
_symmetry.space_group_name_H-M   'P 1'
#
loop_
_entity.id
_entity.type
_entity.pdbx_description
1 polymer ?
#
loop_
_entity_poly.entity_id
_entity_poly.type
_entity_poly.pdbx_seq_one_letter_code
_entity_poly.pdbx_strand_id
1 'polypeptide(L)'
;MSTVPSYLLLSRHSVFYFRIVVPEVIRPLFPQREIRRSLQTRCRREALIRGRELLLQTQRLFTEAFQGRRPSLDLLKGAWEAGGKRVASWASWLRQQQLVSTFEAVIANPREQPSRGPQKANTVPIRDEPPLAPLFSKVVDEYLRQQAREGVSTKTLDDKRAMASLFVRVIGDHPINLITRKETQQFRETALKLPPRIHQLSVTSLEQAIAEAKSTISQTTFNNYVKNLTTFFAYAIREGYCDKNPFYRLGIKRRGKVNQERSAFTEADLKALFDRSRYAPANGPKPNQYWLPLLGLYTGARLNELCQLYLDDIVVVNGVDCLHIRKGRPDQKLKNDGSERLVPIHSRLKALGFMEYVASLRVDGHARLFPELTLHKKHGYSAAPSKWFARVRAQLGFEGKKDFHSFRHTFADHLKQKGVSEALVGGVLGHQTGGITFGRYGKDFRPEVLVPVVEMVTLKAP
;
A
#
# COMPACT_ATOMS: atom_id res chain seq x y z
N MET A 1 8.19 -1.10 -14.05
CA MET A 1 9.29 -2.09 -14.13
C MET A 1 10.48 -1.51 -13.39
N SER A 2 10.98 -2.15 -12.32
CA SER A 2 12.06 -1.54 -11.54
C SER A 2 13.37 -1.57 -12.34
N THR A 3 13.93 -0.40 -12.61
CA THR A 3 15.23 -0.23 -13.26
C THR A 3 16.33 -0.81 -12.36
N VAL A 4 17.31 -1.48 -12.95
CA VAL A 4 18.53 -1.88 -12.25
C VAL A 4 19.34 -0.60 -12.02
N PRO A 5 19.83 -0.33 -10.80
CA PRO A 5 20.67 0.85 -10.54
C PRO A 5 21.85 0.91 -11.51
N SER A 6 22.24 2.11 -11.93
CA SER A 6 23.29 2.33 -12.94
C SER A 6 24.66 1.74 -12.54
N TYR A 7 24.91 1.59 -11.24
CA TYR A 7 26.14 0.97 -10.71
C TYR A 7 26.13 -0.57 -10.74
N LEU A 8 25.04 -1.20 -11.20
CA LEU A 8 24.92 -2.64 -11.37
C LEU A 8 24.83 -3.01 -12.84
N LEU A 9 25.70 -3.91 -13.27
CA LEU A 9 25.78 -4.42 -14.63
C LEU A 9 25.60 -5.94 -14.64
N LEU A 10 24.73 -6.45 -15.49
CA LEU A 10 24.57 -7.89 -15.69
C LEU A 10 25.53 -8.35 -16.80
N SER A 11 26.37 -9.34 -16.52
CA SER A 11 27.24 -9.93 -17.54
C SER A 11 26.49 -10.91 -18.45
N ARG A 12 27.10 -11.25 -19.58
CA ARG A 12 26.61 -12.27 -20.53
C ARG A 12 26.37 -13.65 -19.89
N HIS A 13 27.03 -13.96 -18.77
CA HIS A 13 26.88 -15.21 -18.02
C HIS A 13 25.90 -15.09 -16.83
N SER A 14 25.04 -14.08 -16.84
CA SER A 14 24.02 -13.80 -15.82
C SER A 14 24.56 -13.56 -14.41
N VAL A 15 25.85 -13.22 -14.27
CA VAL A 15 26.46 -12.79 -13.00
C VAL A 15 26.45 -11.27 -12.93
N PHE A 16 26.03 -10.72 -11.79
CA PHE A 16 26.02 -9.27 -11.55
C PHE A 16 27.41 -8.74 -11.21
N TYR A 17 27.70 -7.54 -11.70
CA TYR A 17 28.91 -6.76 -11.45
C TYR A 17 28.52 -5.40 -10.86
N PHE A 18 29.33 -4.91 -9.93
CA PHE A 18 29.40 -3.52 -9.55
C PHE A 18 30.30 -2.78 -10.54
N ARG A 19 29.88 -1.62 -11.04
CA ARG A 19 30.68 -0.76 -11.91
C ARG A 19 30.38 0.70 -11.63
N ILE A 20 31.40 1.50 -11.31
CA ILE A 20 31.28 2.95 -11.16
C ILE A 20 32.50 3.64 -11.78
N VAL A 21 32.26 4.73 -12.50
CA VAL A 21 33.33 5.52 -13.14
C VAL A 21 33.98 6.41 -12.10
N VAL A 22 35.32 6.50 -12.12
CA VAL A 22 36.07 7.44 -11.28
C VAL A 22 35.93 8.85 -11.86
N PRO A 23 35.45 9.84 -11.08
CA PRO A 23 35.33 11.24 -11.52
C PRO A 23 36.65 11.78 -12.04
N GLU A 24 36.60 12.62 -13.08
CA GLU A 24 37.81 13.05 -13.80
C GLU A 24 38.80 13.81 -12.90
N VAL A 25 38.27 14.62 -11.99
CA VAL A 25 39.03 15.47 -11.06
C VAL A 25 39.93 14.66 -10.12
N ILE A 26 39.51 13.45 -9.73
CA ILE A 26 40.25 12.57 -8.81
C ILE A 26 40.90 11.38 -9.53
N ARG A 27 40.73 11.26 -10.84
CA ARG A 27 41.26 10.17 -11.65
C ARG A 27 42.78 9.98 -11.54
N PRO A 28 43.63 11.02 -11.39
CA PRO A 28 45.07 10.84 -11.18
C PRO A 28 45.44 10.09 -9.89
N LEU A 29 44.55 10.08 -8.88
CA LEU A 29 44.78 9.41 -7.59
C LEU A 29 44.40 7.93 -7.61
N PHE A 30 43.75 7.45 -8.68
CA PHE A 30 43.33 6.07 -8.83
C PHE A 30 44.11 5.37 -9.96
N PRO A 31 44.45 4.07 -9.81
CA PRO A 31 45.12 3.31 -10.86
C PRO A 31 44.22 2.98 -12.06
N GLN A 32 42.90 3.20 -11.93
CA GLN A 32 41.89 2.75 -12.89
C GLN A 32 40.83 3.83 -13.12
N ARG A 33 40.30 3.90 -14.34
CA ARG A 33 39.26 4.89 -14.74
C ARG A 33 37.86 4.52 -14.28
N GLU A 34 37.64 3.25 -13.98
CA GLU A 34 36.42 2.72 -13.40
C GLU A 34 36.75 1.66 -12.37
N ILE A 35 35.92 1.56 -11.34
CA ILE A 35 35.97 0.51 -10.36
C ILE A 35 34.92 -0.51 -10.76
N ARG A 36 35.38 -1.68 -11.24
CA ARG A 36 34.53 -2.77 -11.71
C ARG A 36 34.84 -4.04 -10.93
N ARG A 37 33.80 -4.68 -10.37
CA ARG A 37 33.95 -5.87 -9.52
C ARG A 37 32.80 -6.86 -9.67
N SER A 38 33.11 -8.15 -9.73
CA SER A 38 32.09 -9.21 -9.73
C SER A 38 31.41 -9.29 -8.37
N LEU A 39 30.08 -9.38 -8.35
CA LEU A 39 29.31 -9.60 -7.13
C LEU A 39 29.09 -11.10 -6.85
N GLN A 40 29.63 -11.99 -7.68
CA GLN A 40 29.56 -13.45 -7.55
C GLN A 40 28.14 -14.01 -7.28
N THR A 41 27.11 -13.36 -7.82
CA THR A 41 25.72 -13.80 -7.68
C THR A 41 24.93 -13.57 -8.97
N ARG A 42 23.99 -14.49 -9.22
CA ARG A 42 22.96 -14.36 -10.27
C ARG A 42 21.64 -13.81 -9.69
N CYS A 43 21.55 -13.66 -8.37
CA CYS A 43 20.37 -13.17 -7.68
C CYS A 43 20.37 -11.64 -7.64
N ARG A 44 19.37 -11.02 -8.27
CA ARG A 44 19.23 -9.56 -8.33
C ARG A 44 19.17 -8.89 -6.94
N ARG A 45 18.48 -9.52 -5.97
CA ARG A 45 18.34 -8.95 -4.62
C ARG A 45 19.66 -8.95 -3.86
N GLU A 46 20.41 -10.03 -3.98
CA GLU A 46 21.74 -10.14 -3.38
C GLU A 46 22.74 -9.19 -4.04
N ALA A 47 22.69 -9.05 -5.38
CA ALA A 47 23.46 -8.07 -6.11
C ALA A 47 23.18 -6.62 -5.67
N LEU A 48 21.91 -6.29 -5.39
CA LEU A 48 21.53 -4.97 -4.86
C LEU A 48 22.14 -4.68 -3.49
N ILE A 49 22.23 -5.68 -2.61
CA ILE A 49 22.79 -5.51 -1.27
C ILE A 49 24.31 -5.36 -1.36
N ARG A 50 25.00 -6.33 -1.97
CA ARG A 50 26.47 -6.31 -2.14
C ARG A 50 26.94 -5.06 -2.90
N GLY A 51 26.17 -4.66 -3.93
CA GLY A 51 26.46 -3.45 -4.71
C GLY A 51 26.28 -2.14 -3.93
N ARG A 52 25.35 -2.07 -2.95
CA ARG A 52 25.19 -0.87 -2.10
C ARG A 52 26.31 -0.73 -1.08
N GLU A 53 26.77 -1.84 -0.52
CA GLU A 53 27.92 -1.88 0.37
C GLU A 53 29.17 -1.35 -0.35
N LEU A 54 29.45 -1.87 -1.57
CA LEU A 54 30.56 -1.37 -2.39
C LEU A 54 30.38 0.07 -2.83
N LEU A 55 29.14 0.51 -3.10
CA LEU A 55 28.88 1.92 -3.42
C LEU A 55 29.28 2.82 -2.26
N LEU A 56 28.89 2.48 -1.03
CA LEU A 56 29.23 3.28 0.16
C LEU A 56 30.75 3.34 0.38
N GLN A 57 31.44 2.20 0.29
CA GLN A 57 32.89 2.15 0.41
C GLN A 57 33.58 2.99 -0.69
N THR A 58 33.11 2.87 -1.94
CA THR A 58 33.67 3.65 -3.07
C THR A 58 33.46 5.16 -2.88
N GLN A 59 32.29 5.57 -2.38
CA GLN A 59 32.03 6.98 -2.10
C GLN A 59 32.96 7.53 -1.01
N ARG A 60 33.28 6.74 0.03
CA ARG A 60 34.28 7.14 1.04
C ARG A 60 35.67 7.34 0.43
N LEU A 61 36.11 6.43 -0.43
CA LEU A 61 37.39 6.57 -1.14
C LEU A 61 37.42 7.79 -2.06
N PHE A 62 36.29 8.12 -2.71
CA PHE A 62 36.19 9.35 -3.48
C PHE A 62 36.30 10.59 -2.59
N THR A 63 35.62 10.61 -1.44
CA THR A 63 35.73 11.70 -0.47
C THR A 63 37.18 11.89 0.01
N GLU A 64 37.90 10.82 0.32
CA GLU A 64 39.33 10.88 0.68
C GLU A 64 40.19 11.44 -0.46
N ALA A 65 39.91 11.01 -1.69
CA ALA A 65 40.61 11.52 -2.88
C ALA A 65 40.34 13.00 -3.16
N PHE A 66 39.10 13.46 -2.93
CA PHE A 66 38.76 14.88 -3.01
C PHE A 66 39.48 15.72 -1.95
N GLN A 67 39.89 15.11 -0.84
CA GLN A 67 40.73 15.73 0.20
C GLN A 67 42.23 15.62 -0.11
N GLY A 68 42.61 15.18 -1.31
CA GLY A 68 44.01 15.07 -1.74
C GLY A 68 44.76 13.84 -1.22
N ARG A 69 44.08 12.91 -0.52
CA ARG A 69 44.70 11.67 -0.02
C ARG A 69 44.60 10.59 -1.09
N ARG A 70 45.65 9.77 -1.26
CA ARG A 70 45.62 8.63 -2.19
C ARG A 70 44.89 7.44 -1.54
N PRO A 71 43.69 7.05 -1.99
CA PRO A 71 42.90 6.01 -1.34
C PRO A 71 43.42 4.61 -1.68
N SER A 72 43.37 3.68 -0.70
CA SER A 72 43.66 2.26 -0.96
C SER A 72 42.40 1.52 -1.42
N LEU A 73 42.53 0.79 -2.53
CA LEU A 73 41.45 -0.05 -3.06
C LEU A 73 41.29 -1.37 -2.29
N ASP A 74 42.18 -1.70 -1.34
CA ASP A 74 42.08 -2.92 -0.53
C ASP A 74 40.81 -2.92 0.34
N LEU A 75 40.32 -1.75 0.72
CA LEU A 75 39.06 -1.57 1.45
C LEU A 75 37.82 -1.99 0.63
N LEU A 76 37.96 -2.12 -0.68
CA LEU A 76 36.92 -2.65 -1.55
C LEU A 76 36.96 -4.16 -1.65
N LYS A 77 37.77 -4.89 -0.87
CA LYS A 77 37.71 -6.35 -0.73
C LYS A 77 36.61 -6.71 0.27
N GLY A 78 35.59 -7.43 -0.18
CA GLY A 78 34.42 -7.80 0.60
C GLY A 78 34.59 -9.16 1.26
N ALA A 79 33.87 -9.40 2.36
CA ALA A 79 33.93 -10.63 3.15
C ALA A 79 33.62 -11.93 2.35
N TRP A 80 33.01 -11.82 1.17
CA TRP A 80 32.71 -12.96 0.29
C TRP A 80 33.89 -13.44 -0.59
N GLU A 81 35.07 -12.79 -0.52
CA GLU A 81 36.27 -13.22 -1.25
C GLU A 81 37.15 -14.21 -0.48
N ALA A 82 37.02 -14.30 0.84
CA ALA A 82 37.85 -15.15 1.68
C ALA A 82 37.40 -16.62 1.64
N GLY A 83 37.48 -17.28 0.47
CA GLY A 83 37.63 -18.73 0.26
C GLY A 83 36.85 -19.77 1.10
N GLY A 84 35.84 -19.39 1.88
CA GLY A 84 35.39 -20.16 3.04
C GLY A 84 33.89 -20.39 3.03
N LYS A 85 33.49 -21.52 2.43
CA LYS A 85 32.14 -22.11 2.42
C LYS A 85 31.03 -21.19 1.85
N ARG A 86 30.31 -21.71 0.85
CA ARG A 86 28.98 -21.21 0.48
C ARG A 86 28.17 -21.05 1.77
N VAL A 87 27.96 -19.80 2.21
CA VAL A 87 27.16 -19.54 3.42
C VAL A 87 25.76 -20.04 3.11
N ALA A 88 25.43 -21.18 3.73
CA ALA A 88 24.14 -21.82 3.58
C ALA A 88 23.07 -20.88 4.17
N SER A 89 22.33 -20.25 3.26
CA SER A 89 21.24 -19.30 3.49
C SER A 89 21.64 -17.85 3.85
N TRP A 90 20.95 -16.95 3.15
CA TRP A 90 20.90 -15.49 3.32
C TRP A 90 20.61 -15.04 4.77
N ALA A 91 20.01 -15.90 5.59
CA ALA A 91 19.69 -15.62 6.99
C ALA A 91 20.90 -15.71 7.93
N SER A 92 21.90 -16.55 7.65
CA SER A 92 23.11 -16.62 8.48
C SER A 92 24.02 -15.42 8.28
N TRP A 93 24.10 -14.89 7.05
CA TRP A 93 24.90 -13.70 6.76
C TRP A 93 24.30 -12.42 7.38
N LEU A 94 22.96 -12.28 7.37
CA LEU A 94 22.27 -11.16 8.03
C LEU A 94 22.48 -11.15 9.56
N ARG A 95 22.52 -12.33 10.19
CA ARG A 95 22.84 -12.49 11.62
C ARG A 95 24.28 -12.10 11.96
N GLN A 96 25.20 -12.17 11.01
CA GLN A 96 26.61 -11.82 11.22
C GLN A 96 26.89 -10.30 11.09
N GLN A 97 26.04 -9.55 10.38
CA GLN A 97 26.23 -8.09 10.19
C GLN A 97 25.41 -7.22 11.16
N GLN A 98 24.49 -7.78 11.92
CA GLN A 98 23.81 -7.09 13.03
C GLN A 98 24.29 -7.66 14.35
N LEU A 99 25.40 -7.12 14.89
CA LEU A 99 25.76 -7.04 16.32
C LEU A 99 27.26 -6.71 16.50
N VAL A 100 27.68 -5.50 16.11
CA VAL A 100 28.90 -4.89 16.70
C VAL A 100 28.62 -3.40 16.90
N SER A 101 28.13 -3.06 18.09
CA SER A 101 28.36 -1.74 18.73
C SER A 101 27.81 -1.66 20.17
N THR A 102 27.22 -2.71 20.75
CA THR A 102 26.60 -2.60 22.08
C THR A 102 26.94 -3.66 23.12
N PHE A 103 27.93 -4.54 22.91
CA PHE A 103 28.17 -5.63 23.88
C PHE A 103 29.63 -6.02 24.18
N GLU A 104 30.60 -5.12 23.99
CA GLU A 104 32.02 -5.38 24.33
C GLU A 104 32.56 -4.54 25.50
N ALA A 105 31.70 -4.14 26.45
CA ALA A 105 32.13 -3.41 27.66
C ALA A 105 32.07 -4.22 28.97
N VAL A 106 31.75 -5.53 28.94
CA VAL A 106 31.46 -6.27 30.19
C VAL A 106 32.43 -7.39 30.55
N ILE A 107 33.36 -7.84 29.70
CA ILE A 107 34.30 -8.90 30.13
C ILE A 107 35.72 -8.55 29.73
N ALA A 108 36.42 -7.89 30.64
CA ALA A 108 37.86 -7.69 30.59
C ALA A 108 38.58 -8.81 31.38
N ASN A 109 39.41 -9.56 30.64
CA ASN A 109 40.72 -10.10 31.03
C ASN A 109 40.83 -11.43 31.87
N PRO A 110 42.00 -12.13 31.86
CA PRO A 110 42.19 -13.39 31.10
C PRO A 110 42.94 -14.51 31.89
N ARG A 111 43.33 -15.59 31.18
CA ARG A 111 44.22 -16.75 31.53
C ARG A 111 43.41 -18.00 31.89
N GLU A 112 43.68 -19.22 31.42
CA GLU A 112 44.92 -19.93 31.06
C GLU A 112 44.57 -21.14 30.14
N GLN A 113 45.50 -21.61 29.29
CA GLN A 113 45.44 -22.95 28.67
C GLN A 113 46.02 -23.99 29.66
N PRO A 114 45.61 -25.28 29.66
CA PRO A 114 46.30 -26.24 28.77
C PRO A 114 45.54 -27.51 28.32
N SER A 115 46.07 -28.08 27.24
CA SER A 115 46.25 -29.51 26.93
C SER A 115 45.15 -30.31 26.22
N ARG A 116 45.61 -31.01 25.18
CA ARG A 116 44.92 -31.99 24.32
C ARG A 116 44.76 -33.32 25.06
N GLY A 117 43.55 -33.90 24.99
CA GLY A 117 43.25 -35.30 25.30
C GLY A 117 42.37 -35.92 24.20
N PRO A 118 42.39 -37.25 24.00
CA PRO A 118 42.03 -37.91 22.75
C PRO A 118 40.52 -37.98 22.51
N GLN A 119 40.16 -37.90 21.22
CA GLN A 119 38.81 -37.94 20.67
C GLN A 119 38.09 -39.24 21.05
N LYS A 120 36.98 -39.14 21.77
CA LYS A 120 35.93 -40.17 21.77
C LYS A 120 34.91 -39.86 20.67
N ALA A 121 34.66 -40.86 19.85
CA ALA A 121 33.63 -40.84 18.82
C ALA A 121 32.26 -40.61 19.47
N ASN A 122 31.66 -39.45 19.23
CA ASN A 122 30.27 -39.20 19.56
C ASN A 122 29.43 -39.32 18.29
N THR A 123 28.59 -40.35 18.31
CA THR A 123 27.44 -40.58 17.46
C THR A 123 26.63 -39.30 17.26
N VAL A 124 26.33 -38.99 16.00
CA VAL A 124 25.38 -37.92 15.64
C VAL A 124 23.99 -38.42 16.04
N PRO A 125 23.24 -37.74 16.93
CA PRO A 125 21.84 -38.05 17.13
C PRO A 125 21.09 -37.66 15.85
N ILE A 126 20.32 -38.60 15.32
CA ILE A 126 19.30 -38.36 14.30
C ILE A 126 18.39 -37.26 14.87
N ARG A 127 18.31 -36.11 14.19
CA ARG A 127 17.41 -35.04 14.59
C ARG A 127 15.97 -35.48 14.33
N ASP A 128 15.21 -35.61 15.42
CA ASP A 128 13.76 -35.71 15.44
C ASP A 128 13.11 -34.58 14.61
N GLU A 129 11.92 -34.87 14.08
CA GLU A 129 11.09 -33.98 13.28
C GLU A 129 11.02 -32.55 13.86
N PRO A 130 10.99 -31.50 13.01
CA PRO A 130 10.88 -30.13 13.50
C PRO A 130 9.63 -30.00 14.39
N PRO A 131 9.74 -29.36 15.57
CA PRO A 131 8.59 -29.21 16.46
C PRO A 131 7.43 -28.57 15.71
N LEU A 132 6.23 -29.13 15.88
CA LEU A 132 5.02 -28.64 15.24
C LEU A 132 4.87 -27.14 15.50
N ALA A 133 4.87 -26.34 14.44
CA ALA A 133 4.62 -24.91 14.57
C ALA A 133 3.19 -24.67 15.08
N PRO A 134 2.87 -23.48 15.61
CA PRO A 134 1.50 -23.17 16.02
C PRO A 134 0.50 -23.37 14.89
N LEU A 135 -0.75 -23.68 15.26
CA LEU A 135 -1.87 -23.75 14.32
C LEU A 135 -2.02 -22.44 13.55
N PHE A 136 -2.44 -22.52 12.29
CA PHE A 136 -2.66 -21.36 11.44
C PHE A 136 -3.60 -20.33 12.11
N SER A 137 -4.68 -20.78 12.74
CA SER A 137 -5.61 -19.89 13.46
C SER A 137 -4.92 -19.09 14.57
N LYS A 138 -4.02 -19.72 15.34
CA LYS A 138 -3.26 -19.07 16.43
C LYS A 138 -2.30 -18.01 15.90
N VAL A 139 -1.59 -18.32 14.82
CA VAL A 139 -0.70 -17.35 14.16
C VAL A 139 -1.47 -16.16 13.60
N VAL A 140 -2.67 -16.40 13.05
CA VAL A 140 -3.56 -15.32 12.60
C VAL A 140 -4.00 -14.44 13.77
N ASP A 141 -4.40 -15.01 14.90
CA ASP A 141 -4.83 -14.25 16.08
C ASP A 141 -3.69 -13.40 16.66
N GLU A 142 -2.47 -13.92 16.71
CA GLU A 142 -1.26 -13.14 17.05
C GLU A 142 -1.06 -11.97 16.10
N TYR A 143 -1.06 -12.24 14.79
CA TYR A 143 -0.89 -11.22 13.76
C TYR A 143 -1.98 -10.13 13.83
N LEU A 144 -3.24 -10.52 14.01
CA LEU A 144 -4.35 -9.56 14.11
C LEU A 144 -4.26 -8.71 15.39
N ARG A 145 -3.81 -9.29 16.52
CA ARG A 145 -3.54 -8.52 17.75
C ARG A 145 -2.41 -7.52 17.53
N GLN A 146 -1.33 -7.90 16.84
CA GLN A 146 -0.27 -6.96 16.47
C GLN A 146 -0.81 -5.83 15.59
N GLN A 147 -1.52 -6.16 14.50
CA GLN A 147 -2.09 -5.15 13.60
C GLN A 147 -3.05 -4.19 14.32
N ALA A 148 -3.82 -4.67 15.29
CA ALA A 148 -4.68 -3.83 16.11
C ALA A 148 -3.86 -2.81 16.93
N ARG A 149 -2.73 -3.23 17.53
CA ARG A 149 -1.80 -2.34 18.24
C ARG A 149 -1.14 -1.33 17.31
N GLU A 150 -0.89 -1.70 16.06
CA GLU A 150 -0.39 -0.82 15.00
C GLU A 150 -1.47 0.13 14.43
N GLY A 151 -2.68 0.14 14.98
CA GLY A 151 -3.75 1.06 14.59
C GLY A 151 -4.50 0.68 13.32
N VAL A 152 -4.37 -0.56 12.83
CA VAL A 152 -5.14 -1.04 11.68
C VAL A 152 -6.63 -1.03 12.00
N SER A 153 -7.45 -0.55 11.05
CA SER A 153 -8.88 -0.37 11.28
C SER A 153 -9.61 -1.67 11.60
N THR A 154 -10.60 -1.60 12.51
CA THR A 154 -11.45 -2.74 12.90
C THR A 154 -12.07 -3.44 11.70
N LYS A 155 -12.54 -2.69 10.70
CA LYS A 155 -13.06 -3.24 9.44
C LYS A 155 -12.02 -4.10 8.73
N THR A 156 -10.78 -3.62 8.60
CA THR A 156 -9.71 -4.37 7.93
C THR A 156 -9.35 -5.64 8.69
N LEU A 157 -9.33 -5.59 10.02
CA LEU A 157 -9.08 -6.75 10.87
C LEU A 157 -10.21 -7.79 10.73
N ASP A 158 -11.47 -7.36 10.70
CA ASP A 158 -12.62 -8.24 10.49
C ASP A 158 -12.58 -8.89 9.10
N ASP A 159 -12.26 -8.13 8.05
CA ASP A 159 -12.12 -8.64 6.68
C ASP A 159 -10.99 -9.70 6.59
N LYS A 160 -9.87 -9.49 7.31
CA LYS A 160 -8.77 -10.45 7.43
C LYS A 160 -9.18 -11.70 8.22
N ARG A 161 -9.90 -11.54 9.34
CA ARG A 161 -10.38 -12.66 10.16
C ARG A 161 -11.38 -13.53 9.40
N ALA A 162 -12.38 -12.92 8.76
CA ALA A 162 -13.38 -13.63 7.96
C ALA A 162 -12.72 -14.43 6.82
N MET A 163 -11.68 -13.87 6.21
CA MET A 163 -10.86 -14.60 5.26
C MET A 163 -10.19 -15.79 5.97
N ALA A 164 -9.37 -15.58 7.01
CA ALA A 164 -8.69 -16.69 7.71
C ALA A 164 -9.64 -17.83 8.13
N SER A 165 -10.81 -17.50 8.67
CA SER A 165 -11.86 -18.48 9.01
C SER A 165 -12.34 -19.26 7.79
N LEU A 166 -12.50 -18.62 6.62
CA LEU A 166 -12.85 -19.30 5.39
C LEU A 166 -11.74 -20.27 4.95
N PHE A 167 -10.47 -19.90 5.08
CA PHE A 167 -9.37 -20.80 4.73
C PHE A 167 -9.33 -22.02 5.64
N VAL A 168 -9.46 -21.83 6.95
CA VAL A 168 -9.59 -22.92 7.92
C VAL A 168 -10.79 -23.80 7.61
N ARG A 169 -11.94 -23.22 7.25
CA ARG A 169 -13.14 -24.01 6.88
C ARG A 169 -12.92 -24.89 5.65
N VAL A 170 -12.08 -24.48 4.72
CA VAL A 170 -11.83 -25.21 3.47
C VAL A 170 -10.77 -26.29 3.62
N ILE A 171 -9.66 -25.98 4.30
CA ILE A 171 -8.50 -26.89 4.36
C ILE A 171 -8.30 -27.53 5.72
N GLY A 172 -9.04 -27.14 6.77
CA GLY A 172 -8.79 -27.50 8.16
C GLY A 172 -7.74 -26.62 8.85
N ASP A 173 -7.75 -26.58 10.18
CA ASP A 173 -6.76 -25.83 10.95
C ASP A 173 -5.51 -26.69 11.21
N HIS A 174 -4.48 -26.44 10.41
CA HIS A 174 -3.23 -27.18 10.44
C HIS A 174 -2.11 -26.34 11.05
N PRO A 175 -1.07 -26.96 11.63
CA PRO A 175 0.20 -26.30 11.94
C PRO A 175 0.70 -25.54 10.72
N ILE A 176 1.10 -24.27 10.92
CA ILE A 176 1.36 -23.38 9.78
C ILE A 176 2.53 -23.85 8.90
N ASN A 177 3.49 -24.59 9.47
CA ASN A 177 4.62 -25.19 8.76
C ASN A 177 4.23 -26.41 7.90
N LEU A 178 3.09 -27.04 8.16
CA LEU A 178 2.57 -28.18 7.39
C LEU A 178 1.68 -27.77 6.21
N ILE A 179 1.32 -26.49 6.10
CA ILE A 179 0.52 -25.99 4.98
C ILE A 179 1.41 -25.85 3.74
N THR A 180 1.20 -26.72 2.77
CA THR A 180 2.00 -26.79 1.55
C THR A 180 1.27 -26.20 0.34
N ARG A 181 1.88 -26.36 -0.84
CA ARG A 181 1.23 -25.97 -2.09
C ARG A 181 -0.06 -26.75 -2.35
N LYS A 182 -0.17 -28.01 -1.90
CA LYS A 182 -1.34 -28.86 -2.09
C LYS A 182 -2.58 -28.24 -1.44
N GLU A 183 -2.50 -27.87 -0.17
CA GLU A 183 -3.61 -27.27 0.59
C GLU A 183 -4.01 -25.92 -0.02
N THR A 184 -3.03 -25.11 -0.47
CA THR A 184 -3.37 -23.84 -1.12
C THR A 184 -4.05 -24.00 -2.49
N GLN A 185 -3.76 -25.08 -3.23
CA GLN A 185 -4.45 -25.38 -4.49
C GLN A 185 -5.88 -25.87 -4.23
N GLN A 186 -6.07 -26.73 -3.23
CA GLN A 186 -7.40 -27.12 -2.76
C GLN A 186 -8.22 -25.88 -2.36
N PHE A 187 -7.62 -24.96 -1.58
CA PHE A 187 -8.28 -23.70 -1.26
C PHE A 187 -8.66 -22.90 -2.49
N ARG A 188 -7.77 -22.81 -3.49
CA ARG A 188 -8.04 -22.11 -4.74
C ARG A 188 -9.23 -22.71 -5.49
N GLU A 189 -9.24 -24.01 -5.67
CA GLU A 189 -10.27 -24.74 -6.42
C GLU A 189 -11.63 -24.62 -5.76
N THR A 190 -11.68 -24.71 -4.43
CA THR A 190 -12.91 -24.54 -3.66
C THR A 190 -13.35 -23.09 -3.65
N ALA A 191 -12.47 -22.14 -3.30
CA ALA A 191 -12.83 -20.74 -3.12
C ALA A 191 -13.41 -20.12 -4.40
N LEU A 192 -12.92 -20.48 -5.59
CA LEU A 192 -13.43 -19.99 -6.86
C LEU A 192 -14.84 -20.49 -7.22
N LYS A 193 -15.30 -21.55 -6.57
CA LYS A 193 -16.66 -22.09 -6.71
C LYS A 193 -17.63 -21.52 -5.67
N LEU A 194 -17.11 -20.83 -4.65
CA LEU A 194 -17.95 -20.29 -3.58
C LEU A 194 -18.73 -19.05 -4.01
N PRO A 195 -19.94 -18.85 -3.45
CA PRO A 195 -20.70 -17.64 -3.67
C PRO A 195 -20.05 -16.43 -2.99
N PRO A 196 -20.26 -15.20 -3.53
CA PRO A 196 -19.89 -13.98 -2.84
C PRO A 196 -20.54 -13.89 -1.45
N ARG A 197 -19.80 -13.32 -0.48
CA ARG A 197 -20.32 -13.05 0.88
C ARG A 197 -20.87 -14.29 1.59
N ILE A 198 -20.20 -15.44 1.45
CA ILE A 198 -20.57 -16.70 2.12
C ILE A 198 -20.84 -16.57 3.64
N HIS A 199 -20.18 -15.63 4.33
CA HIS A 199 -20.43 -15.36 5.75
C HIS A 199 -21.84 -14.81 6.07
N GLN A 200 -22.61 -14.39 5.06
CA GLN A 200 -24.00 -13.92 5.19
C GLN A 200 -25.01 -15.01 4.85
N LEU A 201 -24.55 -16.15 4.35
CA LEU A 201 -25.41 -17.28 4.01
C LEU A 201 -25.50 -18.21 5.22
N SER A 202 -26.72 -18.63 5.54
CA SER A 202 -27.01 -19.62 6.59
C SER A 202 -26.72 -21.05 6.10
N VAL A 203 -25.58 -21.26 5.44
CA VAL A 203 -25.19 -22.56 4.87
C VAL A 203 -24.25 -23.30 5.81
N THR A 204 -24.68 -24.49 6.22
CA THR A 204 -24.00 -25.34 7.20
C THR A 204 -22.74 -25.96 6.59
N SER A 205 -22.78 -26.38 5.32
CA SER A 205 -21.64 -26.98 4.60
C SER A 205 -21.15 -26.14 3.42
N LEU A 206 -19.89 -26.32 3.01
CA LEU A 206 -19.32 -25.64 1.84
C LEU A 206 -19.88 -26.23 0.54
N GLU A 207 -20.19 -27.51 0.54
CA GLU A 207 -20.76 -28.26 -0.58
C GLU A 207 -22.14 -27.72 -0.94
N GLN A 208 -22.98 -27.50 0.07
CA GLN A 208 -24.29 -26.85 -0.11
C GLN A 208 -24.13 -25.43 -0.64
N ALA A 209 -23.18 -24.66 -0.09
CA ALA A 209 -22.92 -23.30 -0.55
C ALA A 209 -22.50 -23.24 -2.03
N ILE A 210 -21.76 -24.24 -2.52
CA ILE A 210 -21.36 -24.35 -3.93
C ILE A 210 -22.56 -24.77 -4.79
N ALA A 211 -23.34 -25.76 -4.35
CA ALA A 211 -24.49 -26.26 -5.09
C ALA A 211 -25.57 -25.18 -5.29
N GLU A 212 -25.82 -24.35 -4.28
CA GLU A 212 -26.81 -23.28 -4.30
C GLU A 212 -26.29 -21.95 -4.88
N ALA A 213 -25.02 -21.90 -5.29
CA ALA A 213 -24.38 -20.67 -5.75
C ALA A 213 -24.95 -20.18 -7.08
N LYS A 214 -25.78 -19.13 -7.04
CA LYS A 214 -26.24 -18.42 -8.26
C LYS A 214 -25.12 -17.69 -9.00
N SER A 215 -24.05 -17.33 -8.29
CA SER A 215 -22.86 -16.67 -8.84
C SER A 215 -21.67 -16.98 -7.95
N THR A 216 -20.46 -16.85 -8.48
CA THR A 216 -19.21 -17.12 -7.75
C THR A 216 -18.40 -15.86 -7.49
N ILE A 217 -17.41 -15.96 -6.59
CA ILE A 217 -16.50 -14.84 -6.32
C ILE A 217 -15.75 -14.39 -7.59
N SER A 218 -15.51 -13.08 -7.70
CA SER A 218 -14.68 -12.54 -8.77
C SER A 218 -13.20 -12.92 -8.60
N GLN A 219 -12.43 -12.90 -9.71
CA GLN A 219 -10.97 -13.02 -9.67
C GLN A 219 -10.32 -11.96 -8.76
N THR A 220 -10.91 -10.76 -8.69
CA THR A 220 -10.48 -9.68 -7.78
C THR A 220 -10.63 -10.08 -6.33
N THR A 221 -11.78 -10.63 -5.97
CA THR A 221 -12.05 -11.13 -4.62
C THR A 221 -11.07 -12.24 -4.25
N PHE A 222 -10.86 -13.21 -5.15
CA PHE A 222 -9.90 -14.28 -4.91
C PHE A 222 -8.46 -13.77 -4.74
N ASN A 223 -8.02 -12.84 -5.59
CA ASN A 223 -6.69 -12.22 -5.45
C ASN A 223 -6.54 -11.44 -4.14
N ASN A 224 -7.62 -10.84 -3.62
CA ASN A 224 -7.61 -10.22 -2.28
C ASN A 224 -7.47 -11.27 -1.17
N TYR A 225 -8.08 -12.44 -1.30
CA TYR A 225 -7.86 -13.55 -0.37
C TYR A 225 -6.40 -13.97 -0.37
N VAL A 226 -5.82 -14.23 -1.55
CA VAL A 226 -4.40 -14.59 -1.70
C VAL A 226 -3.50 -13.52 -1.08
N LYS A 227 -3.81 -12.22 -1.26
CA LYS A 227 -3.05 -11.12 -0.67
C LYS A 227 -3.08 -11.17 0.86
N ASN A 228 -4.25 -11.38 1.47
CA ASN A 228 -4.38 -11.50 2.94
C ASN A 228 -3.62 -12.73 3.47
N LEU A 229 -3.81 -13.90 2.85
CA LEU A 229 -3.11 -15.13 3.22
C LEU A 229 -1.60 -14.99 3.11
N THR A 230 -1.13 -14.37 2.03
CA THR A 230 0.28 -14.05 1.84
C THR A 230 0.83 -13.23 3.01
N THR A 231 0.06 -12.28 3.56
CA THR A 231 0.50 -11.47 4.71
C THR A 231 0.61 -12.26 6.01
N PHE A 232 -0.27 -13.23 6.26
CA PHE A 232 -0.18 -14.10 7.43
C PHE A 232 1.07 -14.98 7.38
N PHE A 233 1.36 -15.58 6.23
CA PHE A 233 2.58 -16.38 6.06
C PHE A 233 3.85 -15.53 6.04
N ALA A 234 3.79 -14.28 5.58
CA ALA A 234 4.93 -13.36 5.70
C ALA A 234 5.23 -13.03 7.17
N TYR A 235 4.21 -12.86 8.00
CA TYR A 235 4.35 -12.75 9.46
C TYR A 235 4.95 -14.04 10.04
N ALA A 236 4.37 -15.20 9.72
CA ALA A 236 4.84 -16.50 10.21
C ALA A 236 6.32 -16.77 9.91
N ILE A 237 6.79 -16.39 8.72
CA ILE A 237 8.21 -16.49 8.35
C ILE A 237 9.09 -15.57 9.20
N ARG A 238 8.64 -14.34 9.46
CA ARG A 238 9.38 -13.37 10.28
C ARG A 238 9.52 -13.85 11.72
N GLU A 239 8.47 -14.46 12.28
CA GLU A 239 8.47 -15.02 13.63
C GLU A 239 9.12 -16.42 13.70
N GLY A 240 9.59 -16.98 12.57
CA GLY A 240 10.28 -18.27 12.52
C GLY A 240 9.37 -19.50 12.58
N TYR A 241 8.05 -19.34 12.39
CA TYR A 241 7.09 -20.45 12.41
C TYR A 241 7.10 -21.29 11.12
N CYS A 242 7.56 -20.74 10.00
CA CYS A 242 7.75 -21.50 8.76
C CYS A 242 8.77 -20.85 7.82
N ASP A 243 9.30 -21.60 6.86
CA ASP A 243 10.38 -21.11 5.97
C ASP A 243 9.88 -20.50 4.66
N LYS A 244 8.64 -20.83 4.27
CA LYS A 244 8.13 -20.55 2.92
C LYS A 244 6.68 -20.09 2.96
N ASN A 245 6.34 -19.26 1.98
CA ASN A 245 4.97 -18.81 1.77
C ASN A 245 4.30 -19.65 0.67
N PRO A 246 3.33 -20.52 0.99
CA PRO A 246 2.73 -21.44 0.02
C PRO A 246 1.82 -20.71 -0.99
N PHE A 247 1.44 -19.46 -0.72
CA PHE A 247 0.61 -18.61 -1.60
C PHE A 247 1.40 -17.89 -2.69
N TYR A 248 2.73 -18.03 -2.74
CA TYR A 248 3.55 -17.42 -3.77
C TYR A 248 3.02 -17.75 -5.17
N ARG A 249 2.73 -16.72 -5.97
CA ARG A 249 2.17 -16.83 -7.34
C ARG A 249 0.89 -17.68 -7.44
N LEU A 250 0.05 -17.73 -6.40
CA LEU A 250 -1.26 -18.40 -6.48
C LEU A 250 -2.35 -17.50 -7.10
N GLY A 251 -2.12 -16.18 -7.12
CA GLY A 251 -3.06 -15.22 -7.70
C GLY A 251 -3.34 -15.48 -9.19
N ILE A 252 -4.55 -15.16 -9.60
CA ILE A 252 -5.02 -15.29 -10.98
C ILE A 252 -4.61 -14.05 -11.76
N LYS A 253 -3.91 -14.24 -12.88
CA LYS A 253 -3.66 -13.16 -13.84
C LYS A 253 -4.98 -12.73 -14.44
N ARG A 254 -5.36 -11.47 -14.26
CA ARG A 254 -6.53 -10.90 -14.94
C ARG A 254 -6.23 -10.79 -16.44
N ARG A 255 -7.10 -11.32 -17.28
CA ARG A 255 -7.16 -11.02 -18.72
C ARG A 255 -8.23 -9.95 -18.90
N GLY A 256 -7.82 -8.72 -19.22
CA GLY A 256 -8.70 -7.55 -19.36
C GLY A 256 -8.02 -6.25 -18.92
N LYS A 257 -8.41 -5.12 -19.51
CA LYS A 257 -7.92 -3.79 -19.07
C LYS A 257 -8.45 -3.50 -17.67
N VAL A 258 -7.59 -3.03 -16.76
CA VAL A 258 -7.94 -2.62 -15.38
C VAL A 258 -9.06 -1.57 -15.33
N ASN A 259 -9.28 -0.86 -16.44
CA ASN A 259 -10.22 0.26 -16.58
C ASN A 259 -11.72 -0.10 -16.55
N GLN A 260 -12.10 -1.36 -16.27
CA GLN A 260 -13.50 -1.80 -16.27
C GLN A 260 -14.10 -2.00 -14.86
N GLU A 261 -13.33 -1.82 -13.78
CA GLU A 261 -13.82 -2.10 -12.42
C GLU A 261 -14.82 -1.05 -11.90
N ARG A 262 -14.71 0.21 -12.35
CA ARG A 262 -15.68 1.30 -12.14
C ARG A 262 -15.66 2.26 -13.32
N SER A 263 -16.83 2.63 -13.81
CA SER A 263 -16.96 3.55 -14.94
C SER A 263 -17.12 4.99 -14.45
N ALA A 264 -16.47 5.94 -15.13
CA ALA A 264 -16.83 7.35 -15.04
C ALA A 264 -18.29 7.56 -15.45
N PHE A 265 -18.93 8.57 -14.87
CA PHE A 265 -20.20 9.08 -15.36
C PHE A 265 -20.04 9.68 -16.76
N THR A 266 -20.93 9.31 -17.67
CA THR A 266 -21.12 9.96 -18.97
C THR A 266 -21.89 11.27 -18.78
N GLU A 267 -21.92 12.10 -19.82
CA GLU A 267 -22.72 13.32 -19.80
C GLU A 267 -24.22 13.03 -19.61
N ALA A 268 -24.73 11.95 -20.20
CA ALA A 268 -26.10 11.49 -20.01
C ALA A 268 -26.37 11.08 -18.56
N ASP A 269 -25.44 10.39 -17.90
CA ASP A 269 -25.58 10.05 -16.48
C ASP A 269 -25.64 11.31 -15.62
N LEU A 270 -24.74 12.28 -15.86
CA LEU A 270 -24.70 13.53 -15.10
C LEU A 270 -25.99 14.34 -15.31
N LYS A 271 -26.49 14.42 -16.55
CA LYS A 271 -27.76 15.08 -16.86
C LYS A 271 -28.92 14.42 -16.11
N ALA A 272 -28.98 13.09 -16.09
CA ALA A 272 -30.02 12.36 -15.35
C ALA A 272 -29.89 12.53 -13.83
N LEU A 273 -28.65 12.58 -13.32
CA LEU A 273 -28.36 12.71 -11.90
C LEU A 273 -28.72 14.10 -11.35
N PHE A 274 -28.45 15.14 -12.14
CA PHE A 274 -28.65 16.54 -11.77
C PHE A 274 -29.93 17.16 -12.35
N ASP A 275 -30.85 16.32 -12.82
CA ASP A 275 -32.16 16.74 -13.30
C ASP A 275 -32.97 17.40 -12.16
N ARG A 276 -33.39 18.65 -12.36
CA ARG A 276 -34.05 19.47 -11.33
C ARG A 276 -35.34 18.87 -10.76
N SER A 277 -36.05 18.03 -11.51
CA SER A 277 -37.30 17.42 -11.04
C SER A 277 -37.09 16.39 -9.93
N ARG A 278 -35.89 15.82 -9.83
CA ARG A 278 -35.56 14.73 -8.90
C ARG A 278 -34.37 15.04 -7.99
N TYR A 279 -33.52 15.98 -8.37
CA TYR A 279 -32.34 16.33 -7.60
C TYR A 279 -32.74 16.97 -6.27
N ALA A 280 -32.02 16.62 -5.19
CA ALA A 280 -32.33 17.16 -3.88
C ALA A 280 -32.25 18.70 -3.90
N PRO A 281 -33.18 19.44 -3.26
CA PRO A 281 -33.08 20.90 -3.20
C PRO A 281 -32.01 21.34 -2.19
N ALA A 282 -31.39 22.50 -2.44
CA ALA A 282 -30.36 23.08 -1.56
C ALA A 282 -30.86 23.29 -0.12
N ASN A 283 -32.11 23.75 0.02
CA ASN A 283 -32.76 24.00 1.32
C ASN A 283 -33.56 22.78 1.82
N GLY A 284 -33.24 21.58 1.33
CA GLY A 284 -33.89 20.35 1.76
C GLY A 284 -33.48 19.91 3.17
N PRO A 285 -34.23 18.99 3.80
CA PRO A 285 -33.95 18.51 5.17
C PRO A 285 -32.68 17.67 5.30
N LYS A 286 -32.04 17.32 4.17
CA LYS A 286 -30.81 16.52 4.10
C LYS A 286 -29.80 17.20 3.17
N PRO A 287 -29.12 18.27 3.63
CA PRO A 287 -28.16 19.03 2.82
C PRO A 287 -27.08 18.16 2.19
N ASN A 288 -26.67 17.07 2.84
CA ASN A 288 -25.71 16.12 2.28
C ASN A 288 -26.13 15.56 0.91
N GLN A 289 -27.43 15.45 0.63
CA GLN A 289 -27.94 14.91 -0.64
C GLN A 289 -27.80 15.91 -1.79
N TYR A 290 -27.78 17.21 -1.50
CA TYR A 290 -27.54 18.27 -2.48
C TYR A 290 -26.04 18.51 -2.68
N TRP A 291 -25.26 18.59 -1.59
CA TRP A 291 -23.86 19.02 -1.67
C TRP A 291 -22.90 17.89 -2.00
N LEU A 292 -23.11 16.65 -1.52
CA LEU A 292 -22.15 15.58 -1.75
C LEU A 292 -21.95 15.24 -3.24
N PRO A 293 -22.99 15.12 -4.10
CA PRO A 293 -22.78 14.89 -5.52
C PRO A 293 -22.01 16.03 -6.20
N LEU A 294 -22.31 17.29 -5.87
CA LEU A 294 -21.62 18.48 -6.40
C LEU A 294 -20.16 18.50 -5.96
N LEU A 295 -19.90 18.35 -4.66
CA LEU A 295 -18.55 18.28 -4.11
C LEU A 295 -17.78 17.10 -4.72
N GLY A 296 -18.40 15.94 -4.88
CA GLY A 296 -17.80 14.79 -5.55
C GLY A 296 -17.36 15.11 -6.98
N LEU A 297 -18.23 15.76 -7.76
CA LEU A 297 -17.98 16.12 -9.15
C LEU A 297 -16.84 17.13 -9.32
N TYR A 298 -16.79 18.17 -8.48
CA TYR A 298 -15.85 19.29 -8.63
C TYR A 298 -14.56 19.16 -7.81
N THR A 299 -14.44 18.17 -6.93
CA THR A 299 -13.22 17.96 -6.12
C THR A 299 -12.57 16.60 -6.33
N GLY A 300 -13.31 15.61 -6.83
CA GLY A 300 -12.85 14.22 -6.91
C GLY A 300 -12.53 13.58 -5.56
N ALA A 301 -12.95 14.19 -4.44
CA ALA A 301 -12.72 13.68 -3.09
C ALA A 301 -13.49 12.38 -2.83
N ARG A 302 -13.00 11.56 -1.91
CA ARG A 302 -13.69 10.33 -1.52
C ARG A 302 -14.92 10.68 -0.67
N LEU A 303 -15.99 9.88 -0.78
CA LEU A 303 -17.24 10.13 -0.05
C LEU A 303 -17.02 10.43 1.45
N ASN A 304 -16.28 9.57 2.15
CA ASN A 304 -16.05 9.77 3.58
C ASN A 304 -15.14 10.98 3.89
N GLU A 305 -14.26 11.39 2.96
CA GLU A 305 -13.47 12.62 3.12
C GLU A 305 -14.39 13.84 3.14
N LEU A 306 -15.43 13.86 2.29
CA LEU A 306 -16.43 14.92 2.25
C LEU A 306 -17.39 14.85 3.45
N CYS A 307 -17.89 13.66 3.79
CA CYS A 307 -18.87 13.50 4.86
C CYS A 307 -18.34 13.85 6.25
N GLN A 308 -17.02 13.78 6.47
CA GLN A 308 -16.40 14.02 7.79
C GLN A 308 -15.88 15.45 7.98
N LEU A 309 -16.08 16.34 7.01
CA LEU A 309 -15.60 17.72 7.06
C LEU A 309 -16.20 18.47 8.24
N TYR A 310 -15.33 19.17 8.96
CA TYR A 310 -15.66 20.24 9.89
C TYR A 310 -15.68 21.58 9.17
N LEU A 311 -16.36 22.57 9.75
CA LEU A 311 -16.39 23.92 9.17
C LEU A 311 -15.02 24.61 9.18
N ASP A 312 -14.11 24.16 10.05
CA ASP A 312 -12.69 24.59 10.12
C ASP A 312 -11.78 23.82 9.14
N ASP A 313 -12.30 22.83 8.41
CA ASP A 313 -11.63 22.25 7.25
C ASP A 313 -11.87 23.09 5.99
N ILE A 314 -12.78 24.08 6.03
CA ILE A 314 -12.96 25.06 4.96
C ILE A 314 -12.10 26.28 5.31
N VAL A 315 -10.96 26.39 4.63
CA VAL A 315 -9.87 27.32 4.98
C VAL A 315 -9.53 28.23 3.81
N VAL A 316 -8.97 29.40 4.12
CA VAL A 316 -8.39 30.29 3.11
C VAL A 316 -6.87 30.18 3.22
N VAL A 317 -6.21 29.81 2.13
CA VAL A 317 -4.75 29.70 2.06
C VAL A 317 -4.27 30.58 0.90
N ASN A 318 -3.45 31.59 1.21
CA ASN A 318 -2.97 32.59 0.24
C ASN A 318 -4.11 33.21 -0.60
N GLY A 319 -5.25 33.51 0.03
CA GLY A 319 -6.43 34.07 -0.65
C GLY A 319 -7.26 33.05 -1.45
N VAL A 320 -6.94 31.76 -1.39
CA VAL A 320 -7.70 30.69 -2.07
C VAL A 320 -8.54 29.92 -1.06
N ASP A 321 -9.87 29.91 -1.24
CA ASP A 321 -10.77 29.03 -0.49
C ASP A 321 -10.50 27.56 -0.84
N CYS A 322 -10.28 26.74 0.18
CA CYS A 322 -9.89 25.34 0.05
C CYS A 322 -10.67 24.43 1.00
N LEU A 323 -10.87 23.18 0.59
CA LEU A 323 -11.15 22.06 1.48
C LEU A 323 -9.82 21.46 1.96
N HIS A 324 -9.57 21.45 3.26
CA HIS A 324 -8.46 20.74 3.87
C HIS A 324 -8.89 19.31 4.18
N ILE A 325 -8.57 18.40 3.27
CA ILE A 325 -8.80 16.97 3.48
C ILE A 325 -7.71 16.47 4.42
N ARG A 326 -8.03 16.29 5.70
CA ARG A 326 -7.06 15.88 6.75
C ARG A 326 -7.63 14.84 7.70
N LYS A 327 -6.78 14.38 8.60
CA LYS A 327 -7.13 13.58 9.78
C LYS A 327 -6.80 14.38 11.06
N GLY A 328 -7.38 15.58 11.19
CA GLY A 328 -7.08 16.49 12.30
C GLY A 328 -7.76 16.10 13.62
N ARG A 329 -8.81 15.28 13.57
CA ARG A 329 -9.62 14.87 14.73
C ARG A 329 -9.78 13.34 14.81
N PRO A 330 -10.04 12.76 16.01
CA PRO A 330 -10.12 11.30 16.20
C PRO A 330 -11.18 10.58 15.35
N ASP A 331 -12.25 11.28 14.98
CA ASP A 331 -13.36 10.76 14.18
C ASP A 331 -13.21 11.01 12.67
N GLN A 332 -12.17 11.73 12.26
CA GLN A 332 -11.75 11.84 10.86
C GLN A 332 -10.81 10.70 10.49
N LYS A 333 -10.90 10.23 9.26
CA LYS A 333 -10.06 9.15 8.72
C LYS A 333 -9.67 9.43 7.29
N LEU A 334 -8.38 9.20 7.01
CA LEU A 334 -7.83 9.16 5.66
C LEU A 334 -7.45 7.72 5.30
N LYS A 335 -7.35 7.44 4.00
CA LYS A 335 -6.99 6.11 3.51
C LYS A 335 -5.52 5.76 3.82
N ASN A 336 -4.65 6.76 3.77
CA ASN A 336 -3.24 6.73 4.10
C ASN A 336 -2.76 8.17 4.34
N ASP A 337 -1.59 8.35 4.94
CA ASP A 337 -1.05 9.67 5.31
C ASP A 337 -0.88 10.57 4.08
N GLY A 338 -0.49 10.00 2.93
CA GLY A 338 -0.41 10.73 1.66
C GLY A 338 -1.75 11.10 1.03
N SER A 339 -2.88 10.95 1.72
CA SER A 339 -4.17 11.46 1.26
C SER A 339 -4.47 12.87 1.77
N GLU A 340 -3.70 13.37 2.76
CA GLU A 340 -3.87 14.72 3.26
C GLU A 340 -3.51 15.74 2.17
N ARG A 341 -4.36 16.76 1.99
CA ARG A 341 -4.17 17.79 0.95
C ARG A 341 -5.12 18.97 1.12
N LEU A 342 -4.78 20.07 0.46
CA LEU A 342 -5.68 21.18 0.18
C LEU A 342 -6.28 21.01 -1.21
N VAL A 343 -7.60 21.15 -1.32
CA VAL A 343 -8.33 21.13 -2.61
C VAL A 343 -9.01 22.49 -2.79
N PRO A 344 -8.61 23.30 -3.78
CA PRO A 344 -9.30 24.55 -4.07
C PRO A 344 -10.80 24.34 -4.32
N ILE A 345 -11.62 25.25 -3.80
CA ILE A 345 -13.07 25.23 -4.02
C ILE A 345 -13.35 25.83 -5.39
N HIS A 346 -13.89 25.00 -6.28
CA HIS A 346 -14.26 25.40 -7.64
C HIS A 346 -15.26 26.57 -7.64
N SER A 347 -15.07 27.53 -8.53
CA SER A 347 -15.96 28.67 -8.80
C SER A 347 -17.44 28.29 -8.92
N ARG A 348 -17.78 27.18 -9.59
CA ARG A 348 -19.16 26.69 -9.72
C ARG A 348 -19.79 26.30 -8.39
N LEU A 349 -19.02 25.75 -7.44
CA LEU A 349 -19.53 25.48 -6.09
C LEU A 349 -19.85 26.79 -5.36
N LYS A 350 -18.99 27.81 -5.50
CA LYS A 350 -19.22 29.14 -4.93
C LYS A 350 -20.47 29.79 -5.53
N ALA A 351 -20.60 29.75 -6.86
CA ALA A 351 -21.76 30.28 -7.58
C ALA A 351 -23.08 29.57 -7.21
N LEU A 352 -23.03 28.34 -6.73
CA LEU A 352 -24.19 27.58 -6.25
C LEU A 352 -24.53 27.85 -4.78
N GLY A 353 -23.80 28.73 -4.09
CA GLY A 353 -24.09 29.10 -2.70
C GLY A 353 -23.31 28.30 -1.65
N PHE A 354 -22.22 27.60 -2.01
CA PHE A 354 -21.53 26.72 -1.05
C PHE A 354 -20.92 27.50 0.11
N MET A 355 -20.38 28.70 -0.15
CA MET A 355 -19.76 29.51 0.90
C MET A 355 -20.81 30.13 1.83
N GLU A 356 -21.96 30.48 1.28
CA GLU A 356 -23.14 30.97 1.99
C GLU A 356 -23.71 29.87 2.90
N TYR A 357 -23.79 28.64 2.40
CA TYR A 357 -24.16 27.46 3.21
C TYR A 357 -23.17 27.21 4.35
N VAL A 358 -21.86 27.30 4.09
CA VAL A 358 -20.83 27.18 5.14
C VAL A 358 -20.98 28.29 6.17
N ALA A 359 -21.25 29.53 5.73
CA ALA A 359 -21.45 30.67 6.61
C ALA A 359 -22.70 30.52 7.47
N SER A 360 -23.83 30.05 6.92
CA SER A 360 -25.06 29.84 7.69
C SER A 360 -24.86 28.79 8.80
N LEU A 361 -24.17 27.68 8.49
CA LEU A 361 -23.85 26.67 9.50
C LEU A 361 -22.96 27.22 10.64
N ARG A 362 -22.06 28.16 10.35
CA ARG A 362 -21.24 28.82 11.37
C ARG A 362 -22.10 29.71 12.27
N VAL A 363 -23.04 30.46 11.69
CA VAL A 363 -24.00 31.28 12.44
C VAL A 363 -24.88 30.42 13.34
N ASP A 364 -25.33 29.27 12.84
CA ASP A 364 -26.15 28.30 13.58
C ASP A 364 -25.35 27.52 14.64
N GLY A 365 -24.04 27.78 14.79
CA GLY A 365 -23.19 27.17 15.81
C GLY A 365 -22.84 25.70 15.52
N HIS A 366 -23.02 25.23 14.29
CA HIS A 366 -22.63 23.88 13.92
C HIS A 366 -21.11 23.74 13.79
N ALA A 367 -20.58 22.57 14.17
CA ALA A 367 -19.15 22.28 14.00
C ALA A 367 -18.84 21.59 12.66
N ARG A 368 -19.79 20.84 12.10
CA ARG A 368 -19.62 19.98 10.92
C ARG A 368 -20.27 20.57 9.69
N LEU A 369 -19.71 20.26 8.51
CA LEU A 369 -20.33 20.62 7.23
C LEU A 369 -21.66 19.88 7.01
N PHE A 370 -21.78 18.67 7.55
CA PHE A 370 -23.02 17.90 7.52
C PHE A 370 -23.41 17.45 8.95
N PRO A 371 -24.04 18.33 9.75
CA PRO A 371 -24.41 18.04 11.13
C PRO A 371 -25.37 16.85 11.27
N GLU A 372 -26.15 16.56 10.24
CA GLU A 372 -27.15 15.49 10.21
C GLU A 372 -26.56 14.08 10.04
N LEU A 373 -25.27 13.97 9.70
CA LEU A 373 -24.61 12.68 9.50
C LEU A 373 -24.10 12.09 10.82
N THR A 374 -24.44 10.83 11.06
CA THR A 374 -23.99 10.08 12.25
C THR A 374 -22.76 9.23 11.96
N LEU A 375 -21.85 9.15 12.94
CA LEU A 375 -20.63 8.35 12.84
C LEU A 375 -20.93 6.85 12.95
N HIS A 376 -20.65 6.08 11.89
CA HIS A 376 -20.72 4.61 11.93
C HIS A 376 -19.36 4.00 12.28
N LYS A 377 -19.32 3.08 13.26
CA LYS A 377 -18.10 2.41 13.78
C LYS A 377 -17.14 1.91 12.68
N LYS A 378 -17.67 1.27 11.62
CA LYS A 378 -16.87 0.68 10.53
C LYS A 378 -16.77 1.52 9.26
N HIS A 379 -17.64 2.51 9.08
CA HIS A 379 -17.84 3.18 7.77
C HIS A 379 -17.74 4.71 7.86
N GLY A 380 -17.43 5.25 9.04
CA GLY A 380 -17.39 6.69 9.25
C GLY A 380 -18.76 7.33 9.00
N TYR A 381 -18.74 8.59 8.59
CA TYR A 381 -19.95 9.36 8.25
C TYR A 381 -20.56 8.98 6.89
N SER A 382 -19.85 8.17 6.09
CA SER A 382 -20.30 7.78 4.74
C SER A 382 -21.35 6.67 4.68
N ALA A 383 -21.71 6.04 5.81
CA ALA A 383 -22.61 4.88 5.82
C ALA A 383 -24.00 5.18 5.25
N ALA A 384 -24.66 6.22 5.76
CA ALA A 384 -25.99 6.63 5.30
C ALA A 384 -25.94 7.26 3.89
N PRO A 385 -25.01 8.17 3.56
CA PRO A 385 -24.85 8.70 2.21
C PRO A 385 -24.58 7.63 1.16
N SER A 386 -23.76 6.62 1.46
CA SER A 386 -23.48 5.52 0.52
C SER A 386 -24.73 4.69 0.23
N LYS A 387 -25.57 4.42 1.24
CA LYS A 387 -26.83 3.70 1.06
C LYS A 387 -27.84 4.53 0.27
N TRP A 388 -27.92 5.83 0.55
CA TRP A 388 -28.76 6.76 -0.21
C TRP A 388 -28.37 6.80 -1.68
N PHE A 389 -27.09 7.02 -1.98
CA PHE A 389 -26.63 7.08 -3.36
C PHE A 389 -26.84 5.75 -4.11
N ALA A 390 -26.72 4.62 -3.41
CA ALA A 390 -27.05 3.32 -4.00
C ALA A 390 -28.52 3.21 -4.46
N ARG A 391 -29.47 3.82 -3.73
CA ARG A 391 -30.89 3.89 -4.14
C ARG A 391 -31.08 4.82 -5.33
N VAL A 392 -30.44 5.99 -5.33
CA VAL A 392 -30.48 6.93 -6.48
C VAL A 392 -30.02 6.22 -7.76
N ARG A 393 -28.91 5.48 -7.71
CA ARG A 393 -28.43 4.72 -8.87
C ARG A 393 -29.41 3.63 -9.32
N ALA A 394 -30.06 2.94 -8.39
CA ALA A 394 -31.03 1.91 -8.73
C ALA A 394 -32.24 2.50 -9.43
N GLN A 395 -32.68 3.69 -9.01
CA GLN A 395 -33.77 4.44 -9.67
C GLN A 395 -33.38 4.96 -11.06
N LEU A 396 -32.15 5.41 -11.23
CA LEU A 396 -31.67 5.98 -12.51
C LEU A 396 -31.18 4.93 -13.51
N GLY A 397 -30.94 3.68 -13.09
CA GLY A 397 -30.63 2.58 -13.98
C GLY A 397 -29.31 2.73 -14.76
N PHE A 398 -28.28 3.35 -14.18
CA PHE A 398 -27.03 3.58 -14.89
C PHE A 398 -26.39 2.31 -15.44
N GLU A 399 -25.95 2.35 -16.71
CA GLU A 399 -25.15 1.28 -17.30
C GLU A 399 -23.78 1.16 -16.63
N GLY A 400 -23.32 -0.08 -16.45
CA GLY A 400 -22.00 -0.39 -15.87
C GLY A 400 -21.94 -0.24 -14.34
N LYS A 401 -20.73 -0.46 -13.79
CA LYS A 401 -20.50 -0.39 -12.34
C LYS A 401 -20.20 1.05 -11.91
N LYS A 402 -21.25 1.87 -11.79
CA LYS A 402 -21.12 3.25 -11.28
C LYS A 402 -21.45 3.31 -9.79
N ASP A 403 -20.68 4.02 -8.99
CA ASP A 403 -20.99 4.30 -7.58
C ASP A 403 -20.58 5.73 -7.22
N PHE A 404 -20.62 6.15 -5.95
CA PHE A 404 -20.20 7.52 -5.62
C PHE A 404 -18.72 7.78 -6.01
N HIS A 405 -17.87 6.74 -6.02
CA HIS A 405 -16.49 6.87 -6.47
C HIS A 405 -16.38 7.14 -7.97
N SER A 406 -17.43 6.91 -8.75
CA SER A 406 -17.47 7.28 -10.16
C SER A 406 -17.30 8.78 -10.37
N PHE A 407 -17.69 9.65 -9.42
CA PHE A 407 -17.40 11.08 -9.51
C PHE A 407 -15.90 11.37 -9.59
N ARG A 408 -15.11 10.67 -8.77
CA ARG A 408 -13.65 10.78 -8.79
C ARG A 408 -13.06 10.27 -10.11
N HIS A 409 -13.62 9.18 -10.67
CA HIS A 409 -13.21 8.71 -11.99
C HIS A 409 -13.55 9.74 -13.07
N THR A 410 -14.76 10.29 -13.06
CA THR A 410 -15.18 11.37 -13.96
C THR A 410 -14.25 12.58 -13.86
N PHE A 411 -13.94 13.03 -12.64
CA PHE A 411 -13.00 14.13 -12.40
C PHE A 411 -11.62 13.84 -13.00
N ALA A 412 -11.04 12.68 -12.68
CA ALA A 412 -9.72 12.29 -13.17
C ALA A 412 -9.68 12.14 -14.70
N ASP A 413 -10.68 11.47 -15.27
CA ASP A 413 -10.80 11.25 -16.70
C ASP A 413 -11.02 12.57 -17.45
N HIS A 414 -11.85 13.47 -16.94
CA HIS A 414 -12.08 14.79 -17.54
C HIS A 414 -10.79 15.62 -17.62
N LEU A 415 -10.04 15.70 -16.51
CA LEU A 415 -8.76 16.42 -16.51
C LEU A 415 -7.71 15.76 -17.40
N LYS A 416 -7.69 14.42 -17.45
CA LYS A 416 -6.81 13.67 -18.35
C LYS A 416 -7.12 13.99 -19.81
N GLN A 417 -8.40 14.03 -20.21
CA GLN A 417 -8.79 14.41 -21.58
C GLN A 417 -8.44 15.87 -21.91
N LYS A 418 -8.33 16.74 -20.90
CA LYS A 418 -7.83 18.12 -21.05
C LYS A 418 -6.30 18.23 -21.03
N GLY A 419 -5.57 17.11 -21.00
CA GLY A 419 -4.11 17.10 -21.07
C GLY A 419 -3.41 17.51 -19.77
N VAL A 420 -4.12 17.58 -18.64
CA VAL A 420 -3.51 17.90 -17.34
C VAL A 420 -2.55 16.79 -16.93
N SER A 421 -1.37 17.17 -16.43
CA SER A 421 -0.35 16.20 -16.01
C SER A 421 -0.82 15.30 -14.87
N GLU A 422 -0.39 14.03 -14.89
CA GLU A 422 -0.74 13.06 -13.84
C GLU A 422 -0.30 13.52 -12.45
N ALA A 423 0.79 14.29 -12.36
CA ALA A 423 1.27 14.85 -11.10
C ALA A 423 0.27 15.85 -10.50
N LEU A 424 -0.27 16.78 -11.31
CA LEU A 424 -1.25 17.76 -10.86
C LEU A 424 -2.59 17.11 -10.52
N VAL A 425 -3.07 16.20 -11.36
CA VAL A 425 -4.29 15.41 -11.06
C VAL A 425 -4.09 14.60 -9.78
N GLY A 426 -2.90 14.01 -9.61
CA GLY A 426 -2.51 13.30 -8.39
C GLY A 426 -2.50 14.18 -7.15
N GLY A 427 -2.00 15.43 -7.27
CA GLY A 427 -2.02 16.43 -6.22
C GLY A 427 -3.43 16.75 -5.73
N VAL A 428 -4.36 17.05 -6.65
CA VAL A 428 -5.77 17.33 -6.29
C VAL A 428 -6.46 16.10 -5.70
N LEU A 429 -6.15 14.90 -6.21
CA LEU A 429 -6.80 13.67 -5.79
C LEU A 429 -6.18 13.05 -4.52
N GLY A 430 -5.00 13.48 -4.08
CA GLY A 430 -4.28 12.83 -2.97
C GLY A 430 -3.75 11.46 -3.35
N HIS A 431 -3.12 11.38 -4.53
CA HIS A 431 -2.30 10.25 -4.92
C HIS A 431 -0.84 10.58 -4.60
N GLN A 432 -0.13 9.67 -3.93
CA GLN A 432 1.32 9.80 -3.79
C GLN A 432 1.95 9.82 -5.19
N THR A 433 2.58 10.92 -5.55
CA THR A 433 3.27 11.08 -6.83
C THR A 433 4.48 10.15 -6.88
N GLY A 434 4.51 9.32 -7.92
CA GLY A 434 5.52 8.28 -8.09
C GLY A 434 6.86 8.82 -8.59
N GLY A 435 7.86 8.79 -7.73
CA GLY A 435 9.28 8.92 -8.04
C GLY A 435 10.08 9.08 -6.75
N ILE A 436 11.11 8.26 -6.51
CA ILE A 436 11.96 8.34 -5.29
C ILE A 436 12.52 9.76 -5.08
N THR A 437 12.71 10.52 -6.17
CA THR A 437 13.24 11.88 -6.17
C THR A 437 12.23 12.92 -5.70
N PHE A 438 10.99 12.91 -6.23
CA PHE A 438 9.94 13.87 -5.83
C PHE A 438 9.19 13.47 -4.56
N GLY A 439 9.05 12.18 -4.27
CA GLY A 439 8.38 11.70 -3.05
C GLY A 439 9.19 11.92 -1.76
N ARG A 440 10.49 12.25 -1.85
CA ARG A 440 11.35 12.61 -0.70
C ARG A 440 11.56 14.11 -0.52
N TYR A 441 11.34 14.93 -1.56
CA TYR A 441 11.69 16.36 -1.56
C TYR A 441 10.56 17.29 -2.02
N GLY A 442 9.54 16.79 -2.72
CA GLY A 442 8.39 17.58 -3.17
C GLY A 442 7.40 17.78 -2.04
N LYS A 443 7.31 19.02 -1.54
CA LYS A 443 6.16 19.46 -0.74
C LYS A 443 4.88 19.38 -1.58
N ASP A 444 3.73 19.29 -0.92
CA ASP A 444 2.43 19.31 -1.60
C ASP A 444 2.30 20.53 -2.53
N PHE A 445 1.54 20.37 -3.60
CA PHE A 445 1.24 21.50 -4.49
C PHE A 445 0.52 22.61 -3.71
N ARG A 446 0.97 23.85 -3.89
CA ARG A 446 0.30 25.01 -3.34
C ARG A 446 -1.09 25.15 -3.96
N PRO A 447 -2.12 25.59 -3.20
CA PRO A 447 -3.47 25.78 -3.73
C PRO A 447 -3.52 26.62 -5.00
N GLU A 448 -2.74 27.70 -5.07
CA GLU A 448 -2.66 28.59 -6.24
C GLU A 448 -2.28 27.84 -7.54
N VAL A 449 -1.46 26.80 -7.45
CA VAL A 449 -1.07 25.95 -8.60
C VAL A 449 -2.20 25.02 -9.01
N LEU A 450 -3.04 24.60 -8.05
CA LEU A 450 -4.15 23.68 -8.27
C LEU A 450 -5.44 24.38 -8.70
N VAL A 451 -5.58 25.69 -8.48
CA VAL A 451 -6.79 26.45 -8.88
C VAL A 451 -7.08 26.30 -10.39
N PRO A 452 -6.16 26.60 -11.32
CA PRO A 452 -6.41 26.40 -12.75
C PRO A 452 -6.78 24.95 -13.11
N VAL A 453 -6.24 23.97 -12.38
CA VAL A 453 -6.52 22.56 -12.60
C VAL A 453 -7.96 22.20 -12.21
N VAL A 454 -8.41 22.65 -11.03
CA VAL A 454 -9.79 22.41 -10.58
C VAL A 454 -10.78 23.14 -11.47
N GLU A 455 -10.50 24.38 -11.87
CA GLU A 455 -11.35 25.19 -12.77
C GLU A 455 -11.46 24.61 -14.19
N MET A 456 -10.54 23.73 -14.60
CA MET A 456 -10.70 22.98 -15.85
C MET A 456 -11.83 21.95 -15.79
N VAL A 457 -12.50 21.71 -14.66
CA VAL A 457 -13.65 20.80 -14.59
C VAL A 457 -14.94 21.52 -15.04
N THR A 458 -15.20 21.49 -16.34
CA THR A 458 -16.35 22.22 -16.95
C THR A 458 -17.58 21.32 -17.14
N LEU A 459 -17.74 20.30 -16.28
CA LEU A 459 -18.87 19.37 -16.34
C LEU A 459 -20.15 20.07 -15.92
N LYS A 460 -21.24 19.91 -16.67
CA LYS A 460 -22.51 20.60 -16.38
C LYS A 460 -23.20 19.97 -15.17
N ALA A 461 -23.45 20.79 -14.15
CA ALA A 461 -24.32 20.52 -13.00
C ALA A 461 -25.43 21.61 -12.95
N PRO A 462 -26.50 21.45 -12.15
CA PRO A 462 -27.74 22.22 -12.25
C PRO A 462 -27.59 23.72 -12.05
#